data_AF-A0A3D6BQK5-F1
#
_entry.id   AF-A0A3D6BQK5-F1
#
_cell.length_a   1.000
_cell.length_b   1.000
_cell.length_c   1.000
_cell.angle_alpha   90.00
_cell.angle_beta   90.00
_cell.angle_gamma   90.00
#
_symmetry.space_group_name_H-M   'P 1'
#
loop_
_entity.id
_entity.type
_entity.pdbx_description
1 polymer ?
#
loop_
_entity_poly.entity_id
_entity_poly.type
_entity_poly.pdbx_seq_one_letter_code
_entity_poly.pdbx_strand_id
1 'polypeptide(L)' 'GLAAKKGITVLNAPGTVDADYRGEIGVILVNLSNEDFTIENGERIAQLVIAKHERAEWMEVETLSETSRGEGGFGSTGVK' A
#
# COMPACT_ATOMS: atom_id res chain seq x y z
N GLY A 1 16.41 0.65 -2.18
CA GLY A 1 16.08 -0.73 -1.76
C GLY A 1 15.85 -1.60 -2.97
N LEU A 2 15.35 -2.83 -2.77
CA LEU A 2 15.02 -3.80 -3.83
C LEU A 2 14.20 -3.17 -4.97
N ALA A 3 13.15 -2.40 -4.66
CA ALA A 3 12.32 -1.73 -5.66
C ALA A 3 13.12 -0.83 -6.62
N ALA A 4 13.86 0.15 -6.08
CA ALA A 4 14.60 1.11 -6.90
C ALA A 4 15.82 0.52 -7.63
N LYS A 5 16.45 -0.53 -7.09
CA LYS A 5 17.70 -1.09 -7.64
C LYS A 5 17.49 -2.32 -8.53
N LYS A 6 16.40 -3.07 -8.30
CA LYS A 6 16.14 -4.39 -8.89
C LYS A 6 14.72 -4.53 -9.46
N GLY A 7 13.87 -3.51 -9.33
CA GLY A 7 12.48 -3.58 -9.79
C GLY A 7 11.58 -4.51 -8.97
N ILE A 8 12.06 -5.04 -7.85
CA ILE A 8 11.29 -5.97 -7.01
C ILE A 8 10.45 -5.17 -6.01
N THR A 9 9.14 -5.33 -6.09
CA THR A 9 8.18 -4.68 -5.20
C THR A 9 7.12 -5.65 -4.70
N VAL A 10 6.33 -5.22 -3.72
CA VAL A 10 5.16 -5.94 -3.23
C VAL A 10 3.96 -5.51 -4.07
N LEU A 11 3.34 -6.46 -4.77
CA LEU A 11 2.28 -6.21 -5.75
C LEU A 11 1.03 -5.60 -5.10
N ASN A 12 0.67 -6.09 -3.92
CA ASN A 12 -0.48 -5.60 -3.16
C ASN A 12 -0.10 -4.51 -2.16
N ALA A 13 0.99 -3.76 -2.38
CA ALA A 13 1.44 -2.74 -1.43
C ALA A 13 0.44 -1.57 -1.31
N PRO A 14 0.13 -1.11 -0.08
CA PRO A 14 0.46 -1.76 1.20
C PRO A 14 -0.39 -3.02 1.43
N GLY A 15 0.25 -4.14 1.75
CA GLY A 15 -0.45 -5.37 2.09
C GLY A 15 -1.10 -5.25 3.48
N THR A 16 -2.41 -5.43 3.57
CA THR A 16 -3.16 -5.37 4.83
C THR A 16 -3.24 -6.76 5.46
N VAL A 17 -2.89 -6.86 6.74
CA VAL A 17 -3.08 -8.07 7.56
C VAL A 17 -4.11 -7.76 8.64
N ASP A 18 -5.21 -8.50 8.64
CA ASP A 18 -6.30 -8.31 9.60
C ASP A 18 -5.89 -8.71 11.02
N ALA A 19 -6.46 -8.04 12.02
CA ALA A 19 -6.08 -8.20 13.43
C ALA A 19 -6.38 -9.60 14.00
N ASP A 20 -7.32 -10.34 13.40
CA ASP A 20 -7.70 -11.70 13.76
C ASP A 20 -7.00 -12.78 12.92
N TYR A 21 -6.17 -12.40 11.94
CA TYR A 21 -5.40 -13.35 11.16
C TYR A 21 -4.36 -14.08 12.02
N ARG A 22 -4.25 -15.41 11.85
CA ARG A 22 -3.31 -16.28 12.60
C ARG A 22 -2.49 -17.20 11.70
N GLY A 23 -2.64 -17.08 10.38
CA GLY A 23 -1.87 -17.87 9.43
C GLY A 23 -0.47 -17.31 9.22
N GLU A 24 0.28 -17.98 8.35
CA GLU A 24 1.59 -17.52 7.90
C GLU A 24 1.47 -16.28 7.02
N ILE A 25 2.33 -15.28 7.26
CA ILE A 25 2.36 -14.06 6.43
C ILE A 25 3.15 -14.33 5.16
N GLY A 26 2.46 -14.33 4.02
CA GLY A 26 3.08 -14.34 2.70
C GLY A 26 3.36 -12.93 2.16
N VAL A 27 4.37 -12.81 1.29
CA VAL A 27 4.69 -11.56 0.58
C VAL A 27 4.49 -11.78 -0.91
N ILE A 28 3.54 -11.05 -1.51
CA ILE A 28 3.25 -11.14 -2.95
C ILE A 28 4.24 -10.25 -3.70
N LEU A 29 5.38 -10.81 -4.07
CA LEU A 29 6.41 -10.09 -4.83
C LEU A 29 6.11 -10.09 -6.33
N VAL A 30 6.46 -9.00 -6.98
CA VAL A 30 6.49 -8.86 -8.44
C VAL A 30 7.81 -8.27 -8.88
N ASN A 31 8.37 -8.80 -9.97
CA ASN A 31 9.51 -8.22 -10.65
C ASN A 31 9.01 -7.32 -11.79
N LEU A 32 9.21 -6.01 -11.66
CA LEU A 32 8.86 -5.00 -12.68
C LEU A 32 10.06 -4.59 -13.54
N SER A 33 11.21 -5.25 -13.38
CA SER A 33 12.37 -5.05 -14.23
C SER A 33 12.35 -6.00 -15.44
N ASN A 34 13.32 -5.81 -16.33
CA ASN A 34 13.56 -6.72 -17.45
C ASN A 34 14.71 -7.71 -17.17
N GLU A 35 15.15 -7.82 -15.92
CA GLU A 35 16.25 -8.69 -15.50
C GLU A 35 15.73 -9.77 -14.55
N ASP A 36 16.22 -10.99 -14.68
CA ASP A 36 15.93 -12.04 -13.72
C ASP A 36 16.47 -11.67 -12.33
N PHE A 37 15.73 -12.03 -11.30
CA PHE A 37 16.12 -11.80 -9.92
C PHE A 37 15.83 -13.03 -9.07
N THR A 38 16.88 -13.58 -8.47
CA THR A 38 16.78 -14.72 -7.55
C THR A 38 16.69 -14.22 -6.11
N ILE A 39 15.73 -14.76 -5.36
CA ILE A 39 15.62 -14.54 -3.91
C ILE A 39 16.20 -15.76 -3.20
N GLU A 40 17.11 -15.51 -2.27
CA GLU A 40 17.69 -16.56 -1.45
C GLU A 40 16.98 -16.68 -0.10
N ASN A 41 16.99 -17.89 0.48
CA ASN A 41 16.45 -18.10 1.82
C ASN A 41 17.19 -17.23 2.85
N GLY A 42 16.44 -16.54 3.71
CA GLY A 42 16.96 -15.59 4.69
C GLY A 42 17.14 -14.17 4.17
N GLU A 43 16.89 -13.91 2.89
CA GLU A 43 16.93 -12.56 2.34
C GLU A 43 15.76 -11.70 2.86
N ARG A 44 16.06 -10.44 3.18
CA ARG A 44 15.05 -9.47 3.64
C ARG A 44 14.32 -8.88 2.45
N ILE A 45 13.10 -9.37 2.19
CA ILE A 45 12.30 -9.01 1.01
C ILE A 45 11.21 -7.97 1.25
N ALA A 46 10.81 -7.74 2.50
CA ALA A 46 9.76 -6.80 2.88
C ALA A 46 9.99 -6.26 4.30
N GLN A 47 9.15 -5.31 4.71
CA GLN A 47 9.09 -4.78 6.07
C GLN A 47 7.63 -4.74 6.52
N LEU A 48 7.40 -5.00 7.81
CA LEU A 48 6.08 -4.95 8.43
C LEU A 48 5.99 -3.71 9.32
N VAL A 49 4.89 -2.98 9.22
CA VAL A 49 4.58 -1.83 10.10
C VAL A 49 3.27 -2.13 10.82
N ILE A 50 3.28 -1.99 12.15
CA ILE A 50 2.08 -2.09 12.98
C ILE A 50 1.58 -0.67 13.23
N ALA A 51 0.34 -0.40 12.81
CA ALA A 51 -0.29 0.92 12.94
C ALA A 51 -1.70 0.79 13.54
N LYS A 52 -2.17 1.85 14.22
CA LYS A 52 -3.56 1.96 14.63
C LYS A 52 -4.43 2.18 13.39
N HIS A 53 -5.63 1.58 13.39
CA HIS A 53 -6.67 1.86 12.41
C HIS A 53 -7.95 2.26 13.15
N GLU A 54 -8.73 3.14 12.54
CA GLU A 54 -10.04 3.55 13.05
C GLU A 54 -11.14 2.68 12.44
N ARG A 55 -12.21 2.45 13.20
CA ARG A 55 -13.43 1.81 12.71
C ARG A 55 -14.47 2.90 12.46
N ALA A 56 -14.81 3.12 11.20
CA ALA A 56 -15.79 4.13 10.82
C ALA A 56 -17.22 3.62 11.02
N GLU A 57 -18.09 4.47 11.57
CA GLU A 57 -19.54 4.32 11.52
C GLU A 57 -20.07 5.23 10.41
N TRP A 58 -20.84 4.68 9.48
CA TRP A 58 -21.39 5.44 8.37
C TRP A 58 -22.61 6.25 8.82
N MET A 59 -22.65 7.53 8.44
CA MET A 59 -23.79 8.43 8.64
C MET A 59 -24.24 8.96 7.28
N GLU A 60 -25.40 8.51 6.81
CA GLU A 60 -25.97 8.92 5.54
C GLU A 60 -26.57 10.33 5.62
N VAL A 61 -26.25 11.17 4.63
CA VAL A 61 -26.74 12.56 4.53
C VAL A 61 -27.00 12.91 3.06
N GLU A 62 -27.93 13.85 2.80
CA GLU A 62 -28.23 14.29 1.44
C GLU A 62 -27.10 15.13 0.82
N THR A 63 -26.43 15.95 1.64
CA THR A 63 -25.34 16.85 1.18
C THR A 63 -24.21 16.93 2.20
N LEU A 64 -22.98 17.04 1.70
CA LEU A 64 -21.77 17.28 2.49
C LEU A 64 -21.48 18.79 2.59
N SER A 65 -20.83 19.22 3.67
CA SER A 65 -20.36 20.60 3.81
C SER A 65 -19.24 20.94 2.82
N GLU A 66 -19.22 22.17 2.33
CA GLU A 66 -18.15 22.65 1.44
C GLU A 66 -16.79 22.71 2.14
N THR A 67 -15.72 22.46 1.38
CA THR A 67 -14.33 22.63 1.83
C THR A 67 -13.52 23.34 0.75
N SER A 68 -12.40 23.96 1.12
CA SER A 68 -11.50 24.63 0.17
C SER A 68 -10.92 23.69 -0.90
N ARG A 69 -10.87 22.37 -0.63
CA ARG A 69 -10.43 21.36 -1.59
C ARG A 69 -11.55 20.92 -2.54
N GLY A 70 -12.80 20.90 -2.07
CA GLY A 70 -13.95 20.41 -2.83
C GLY A 70 -13.72 19.00 -3.39
N GLU A 71 -14.11 18.81 -4.65
CA GLU A 71 -13.95 17.54 -5.40
C GLU A 71 -12.54 17.32 -5.99
N GLY A 72 -11.57 18.19 -5.67
CA GLY A 72 -10.22 18.13 -6.24
C GLY A 72 -9.43 16.87 -5.87
N GLY A 73 -9.01 16.10 -6.87
CA GLY A 73 -8.16 14.90 -6.74
C GLY A 73 -7.15 14.76 -7.88
N PHE A 74 -6.33 13.69 -7.86
CA PHE A 74 -5.45 13.30 -8.98
C PHE A 74 -4.53 14.41 -9.52
N GLY A 75 -3.88 15.16 -8.63
CA GLY A 75 -2.98 16.25 -9.04
C GLY A 75 -3.71 17.57 -9.36
N SER A 76 -4.94 17.75 -8.88
CA SER A 76 -5.73 18.99 -9.01
C SER A 76 -5.04 20.26 -8.50
N THR A 77 -4.01 20.13 -7.66
CA THR A 77 -3.21 21.27 -7.18
C THR A 77 -2.11 21.70 -8.16
N GLY A 78 -1.95 21.01 -9.29
CA GLY A 78 -1.15 21.44 -10.43
C GLY A 78 0.30 21.78 -10.09
N VAL A 79 1.19 20.79 -10.17
CA VAL A 79 2.63 21.05 -10.26
C VAL A 79 3.16 20.16 -11.37
N LYS A 80 3.35 20.76 -12.55
CA LYS A 80 4.32 20.28 -13.53
C LYS A 80 5.44 21.29 -13.58
#